data_AF-X1AJV3-F1
#
_entry.id   AF-X1AJV3-F1
#
_cell.length_a   1.000
_cell.length_b   1.000
_cell.length_c   1.000
_cell.angle_alpha   90.00
_cell.angle_beta   90.00
_cell.angle_gamma   90.00
#
_symmetry.space_group_name_H-M   'P 1'
#
loop_
_entity.id
_entity.type
_entity.pdbx_description
1 polymer ?
#
loop_
_entity_poly.entity_id
_entity_poly.type
_entity_poly.pdbx_seq_one_letter_code
_entity_poly.pdbx_strand_id
1 'polypeptide(L)'
;MELSQDILPYIDLAQMIEAELAVFHPPLSALLYSDEEIDAFLQALPLVYDAAKESGVTLAIETLGFYYTEMMLIFDEFPDLKINLDIG
;
A
#
# COMPACT_ATOMS: atom_id res chain seq x y z
N MET A 1 7.07 -12.19 -7.98
CA MET A 1 6.93 -10.80 -8.47
C MET A 1 7.16 -9.94 -7.25
N GLU A 2 8.15 -9.04 -7.25
CA GLU A 2 8.42 -8.19 -6.07
C GLU A 2 7.45 -7.00 -6.07
N LEU A 3 6.50 -6.95 -5.13
CA LEU A 3 5.55 -5.84 -5.02
C LEU A 3 6.20 -4.47 -4.79
N SER A 4 7.41 -4.43 -4.21
CA SER A 4 8.23 -3.20 -4.12
C SER A 4 8.53 -2.61 -5.50
N GLN A 5 8.70 -3.46 -6.52
CA GLN A 5 8.96 -3.03 -7.90
C GLN A 5 7.71 -2.46 -8.56
N ASP A 6 6.51 -2.83 -8.09
CA ASP A 6 5.26 -2.39 -8.68
C ASP A 6 4.78 -1.04 -8.12
N ILE A 7 4.94 -0.74 -6.82
CA ILE A 7 4.35 0.48 -6.24
C ILE A 7 5.26 1.72 -6.38
N LEU A 8 6.58 1.57 -6.21
CA LEU A 8 7.52 2.70 -6.22
C LEU A 8 7.43 3.55 -7.50
N PRO A 9 7.36 2.98 -8.73
CA PRO A 9 7.24 3.78 -9.94
C PRO A 9 5.96 4.63 -9.99
N TYR A 10 4.88 4.22 -9.32
CA TYR A 10 3.64 4.99 -9.25
C TYR A 10 3.72 6.13 -8.23
N ILE A 11 4.52 6.00 -7.18
CA ILE A 11 4.82 7.10 -6.25
C ILE A 11 5.62 8.19 -6.99
N ASP A 12 6.65 7.78 -7.74
CA ASP A 12 7.43 8.71 -8.58
C ASP A 12 6.53 9.40 -9.61
N LEU A 13 5.67 8.64 -10.29
CA LEU A 13 4.70 9.19 -11.24
C LEU A 13 3.73 10.16 -10.57
N ALA A 14 3.20 9.81 -9.39
CA ALA A 14 2.30 10.67 -8.63
C ALA A 14 2.98 12.00 -8.31
N GLN A 15 4.24 11.98 -7.88
CA GLN A 15 5.03 13.19 -7.66
C GLN A 15 5.21 13.99 -8.96
N MET A 16 5.53 13.34 -10.09
CA MET A 16 5.76 14.00 -11.38
C MET A 16 4.53 14.75 -11.91
N ILE A 17 3.33 14.27 -11.59
CA ILE A 17 2.06 14.89 -12.02
C ILE A 17 1.42 15.75 -10.91
N GLU A 18 2.15 15.99 -9.82
CA GLU A 18 1.66 16.74 -8.65
C GLU A 18 0.38 16.13 -8.04
N ALA A 19 0.24 14.80 -8.10
CA ALA A 19 -0.84 14.10 -7.43
C ALA A 19 -0.60 14.02 -5.92
N GLU A 20 -1.64 14.31 -5.15
CA GLU A 20 -1.59 14.30 -3.69
C GLU A 20 -1.68 12.89 -3.08
N LEU A 21 -2.16 11.91 -3.86
CA LEU A 21 -2.56 10.60 -3.40
C LEU A 21 -2.18 9.50 -4.39
N ALA A 22 -1.55 8.44 -3.87
CA ALA A 22 -1.38 7.16 -4.54
C ALA A 22 -2.16 6.09 -3.76
N VAL A 23 -3.01 5.33 -4.48
CA VAL A 23 -3.83 4.27 -3.90
C VAL A 23 -3.40 2.93 -4.48
N PHE A 24 -3.33 1.89 -3.63
CA PHE A 24 -3.03 0.54 -4.07
C PHE A 24 -3.89 -0.50 -3.34
N HIS A 25 -4.05 -1.67 -3.97
CA HIS A 25 -4.68 -2.84 -3.38
C HIS A 25 -3.61 -3.70 -2.70
N PRO A 26 -3.70 -3.95 -1.38
CA PRO A 26 -2.69 -4.70 -0.68
C PRO A 26 -2.96 -6.20 -0.85
N PRO A 27 -1.93 -7.02 -1.11
CA PRO A 27 -2.09 -8.46 -1.25
C PRO A 27 -2.12 -9.14 0.12
N LEU A 28 -3.14 -8.86 0.94
CA LEU A 28 -3.24 -9.37 2.32
C LEU A 28 -4.21 -10.54 2.49
N SER A 29 -4.96 -10.89 1.45
CA SER A 29 -5.92 -11.97 1.51
C SER A 29 -5.25 -13.33 1.32
N ALA A 30 -5.20 -14.16 2.36
CA ALA A 30 -4.85 -15.57 2.18
C ALA A 30 -5.84 -16.34 1.26
N LEU A 31 -6.99 -15.76 0.92
CA LEU A 31 -7.92 -16.31 -0.09
C LEU A 31 -7.47 -16.06 -1.53
N LEU A 32 -6.66 -15.01 -1.75
CA LEU A 32 -6.28 -14.54 -3.09
C LEU A 32 -4.76 -14.63 -3.35
N TYR A 33 -3.96 -14.62 -2.28
CA TYR A 33 -2.51 -14.55 -2.33
C TYR A 33 -1.90 -15.65 -1.47
N SER A 34 -0.75 -16.15 -1.88
CA SER A 34 0.06 -17.10 -1.11
C SER A 34 0.79 -16.42 0.04
N ASP A 35 1.19 -17.20 1.05
CA ASP A 35 2.01 -16.70 2.17
C ASP A 35 3.31 -16.03 1.67
N GLU A 36 3.91 -16.57 0.61
CA GLU A 36 5.12 -16.01 -0.01
C GLU A 36 4.87 -14.61 -0.61
N GLU A 37 3.70 -14.39 -1.21
CA GLU A 37 3.30 -13.08 -1.76
C GLU A 37 2.97 -12.08 -0.65
N ILE A 38 2.27 -12.53 0.39
CA ILE A 38 1.94 -11.71 1.56
C ILE A 38 3.24 -11.29 2.27
N ASP A 39 4.16 -12.22 2.52
CA ASP A 39 5.44 -11.95 3.18
C ASP A 39 6.30 -11.01 2.34
N ALA A 40 6.37 -11.20 1.02
CA ALA A 40 7.09 -10.30 0.13
C ALA A 40 6.53 -8.87 0.17
N PHE A 41 5.20 -8.72 0.23
CA PHE A 41 4.56 -7.42 0.39
C PHE A 41 4.90 -6.78 1.74
N LEU A 42 4.76 -7.52 2.84
CA LEU A 42 5.05 -6.99 4.17
C LEU A 42 6.52 -6.57 4.32
N GLN A 43 7.45 -7.30 3.69
CA GLN A 43 8.87 -6.93 3.64
C GLN A 43 9.14 -5.68 2.78
N ALA A 44 8.37 -5.48 1.71
CA ALA A 44 8.49 -4.35 0.81
C ALA A 44 7.84 -3.06 1.35
N LEU A 45 6.79 -3.19 2.16
CA LEU A 45 5.95 -2.06 2.59
C LEU A 45 6.71 -0.92 3.28
N PRO A 46 7.70 -1.16 4.17
CA PRO A 46 8.49 -0.07 4.76
C PRO A 46 9.18 0.82 3.73
N LEU A 47 9.75 0.22 2.68
CA LEU A 47 10.44 0.97 1.62
C LEU A 47 9.45 1.84 0.83
N VAL A 48 8.28 1.28 0.52
CA VAL A 48 7.21 2.00 -0.20
C VAL A 48 6.67 3.16 0.65
N TYR A 49 6.50 2.93 1.95
CA TYR A 49 6.06 3.94 2.91
C TYR A 49 7.05 5.11 3.00
N ASP A 50 8.34 4.81 3.15
CA ASP A 50 9.38 5.84 3.23
C ASP A 50 9.48 6.63 1.92
N ALA A 51 9.40 5.98 0.76
CA ALA A 51 9.39 6.66 -0.54
C ALA A 51 8.17 7.60 -0.72
N ALA A 52 6.99 7.19 -0.29
CA ALA A 52 5.81 8.05 -0.30
C ALA A 52 6.01 9.28 0.60
N LYS A 53 6.57 9.07 1.78
CA LYS A 53 6.87 10.16 2.72
C LYS A 53 7.91 11.15 2.19
N GLU A 54 8.98 10.66 1.57
CA GLU A 54 10.04 11.48 0.97
C GLU A 54 9.55 12.24 -0.27
N SER A 55 8.65 11.65 -1.06
CA SER A 55 8.06 12.30 -2.23
C SER A 55 6.99 13.34 -1.90
N GLY A 56 6.45 13.32 -0.68
CA GLY A 56 5.33 14.15 -0.26
C GLY A 56 3.97 13.67 -0.77
N VAL A 57 3.91 12.46 -1.34
CA VAL A 57 2.69 11.84 -1.83
C VAL A 57 2.02 11.07 -0.69
N THR A 58 0.73 11.28 -0.46
CA THR A 58 -0.03 10.47 0.49
C THR A 58 -0.23 9.07 -0.07
N LEU A 59 0.09 8.05 0.72
CA LEU A 59 -0.16 6.66 0.35
C LEU A 59 -1.44 6.16 1.03
N ALA A 60 -2.30 5.47 0.27
CA ALA A 60 -3.51 4.85 0.80
C ALA A 60 -3.74 3.43 0.31
N ILE A 61 -4.34 2.62 1.18
CA ILE A 61 -4.81 1.27 0.90
C ILE A 61 -6.30 1.30 0.54
N GLU A 62 -6.68 0.60 -0.52
CA GLU A 62 -8.08 0.28 -0.81
C GLU A 62 -8.28 -1.24 -0.68
N THR A 63 -9.31 -1.66 0.05
CA THR A 63 -9.42 -3.04 0.53
C THR A 63 -10.25 -3.97 -0.33
N LEU A 64 -10.88 -3.49 -1.42
CA LEU A 64 -11.79 -4.27 -2.26
C LEU A 64 -12.87 -5.05 -1.45
N GLY A 65 -13.22 -4.56 -0.24
CA GLY A 65 -14.19 -5.20 0.66
C GLY A 65 -13.66 -6.38 1.51
N PHE A 66 -12.35 -6.58 1.59
CA PHE A 66 -11.74 -7.72 2.32
C PHE A 66 -10.76 -7.26 3.43
N TYR A 67 -10.29 -8.21 4.27
CA TYR A 67 -9.09 -8.10 5.16
C TYR A 67 -8.96 -6.83 6.03
N TYR A 68 -10.08 -6.36 6.59
CA TYR A 68 -10.07 -5.20 7.50
C TYR A 68 -9.23 -5.43 8.77
N THR A 69 -9.16 -6.66 9.29
CA THR A 69 -8.41 -6.97 10.52
C THR A 69 -6.91 -6.89 10.29
N GLU A 70 -6.42 -7.52 9.22
CA GLU A 70 -5.01 -7.53 8.82
C GLU A 70 -4.53 -6.11 8.50
N MET A 71 -5.38 -5.30 7.87
CA MET A 71 -5.08 -3.90 7.58
C MET A 71 -4.94 -3.03 8.85
N MET A 72 -5.69 -3.31 9.92
CA MET A 72 -5.54 -2.57 11.18
C MET A 72 -4.14 -2.74 11.78
N LEU A 73 -3.54 -3.92 11.65
CA LEU A 73 -2.16 -4.16 12.11
C LEU A 73 -1.15 -3.34 11.32
N ILE A 74 -1.39 -3.16 10.02
CA ILE A 74 -0.56 -2.30 9.17
C ILE A 74 -0.68 -0.83 9.62
N PHE A 75 -1.87 -0.34 9.92
CA PHE A 75 -2.04 1.04 10.36
C PHE A 75 -1.43 1.33 11.73
N ASP A 76 -1.31 0.33 12.60
CA ASP A 76 -0.56 0.47 13.86
C ASP A 76 0.95 0.65 13.62
N GLU A 77 1.50 0.03 12.57
CA GLU A 77 2.93 0.15 12.22
C GLU A 77 3.24 1.38 11.33
N PHE A 78 2.31 1.78 10.47
CA PHE A 78 2.47 2.82 9.46
C PHE A 78 1.42 3.94 9.63
N PRO A 79 1.57 4.85 10.63
CA PRO A 79 0.51 5.77 11.04
C PRO A 79 0.14 6.85 10.01
N ASP A 80 1.04 7.16 9.06
CA ASP A 80 0.75 8.12 7.99
C ASP A 80 -0.03 7.49 6.83
N LEU A 81 -0.08 6.15 6.75
CA LEU A 81 -0.83 5.42 5.73
C LEU A 81 -2.33 5.64 5.92
N LYS A 82 -3.06 5.85 4.82
CA LYS A 82 -4.50 6.10 4.84
C LYS A 82 -5.30 4.94 4.27
N ILE A 83 -6.61 4.96 4.52
CA ILE A 83 -7.58 4.11 3.85
C ILE A 83 -8.32 4.91 2.79
N ASN A 84 -8.37 4.39 1.57
CA ASN A 84 -9.36 4.77 0.57
C ASN A 84 -10.58 3.86 0.78
N LEU A 85 -11.58 4.36 1.50
CA LEU A 85 -12.80 3.62 1.78
C LEU A 85 -13.78 3.78 0.61
N ASP A 86 -13.82 2.77 -0.26
CA ASP A 86 -14.88 2.65 -1.26
C ASP A 86 -16.18 2.14 -0.60
N ILE A 87 -17.28 2.86 -0.81
CA ILE A 87 -18.61 2.57 -0.25
C ILE A 87 -19.61 2.05 -1.31
N GLY A 88 -19.14 1.90 -2.55
CA GLY A 88 -19.91 1.46 -3.72
C GLY A 88 -20.09 -0.04 -3.86
#